data_AF-A0AA97B3D3-F1
#
_entry.id   AF-A0AA97B3D3-F1
#
_cell.length_a   1.000
_cell.length_b   1.000
_cell.length_c   1.000
_cell.angle_alpha   90.00
_cell.angle_beta   90.00
_cell.angle_gamma   90.00
#
_symmetry.space_group_name_H-M   'P 1'
#
loop_
_entity.id
_entity.type
_entity.pdbx_description
1 polymer ?
#
loop_
_entity_poly.entity_id
_entity_poly.type
_entity_poly.pdbx_seq_one_letter_code
_entity_poly.pdbx_strand_id
1 'polypeptide(L)'
;MSRVHWRWTEKDFGFRFHRGGGKAKAEYYQASEPGAFYTVPAKHRKLKKERIEELAAAVVPTSPRVVPIPWQQYEREWDWITTADGILLNFAGCLDREEIYRREDEGVARAMELVASYLDRAEPVALTSILVQHVHTELMGAIYPFAGQWRTVSLHKGDGPTKWPLPPGGIEPQMTVLERDVFSRSPFLSDDDGRVFNFVAEVMGELIAIHPFREGNGRTAFIIGNLLLMQNDFLPLDVYDRRADEARYYAACEDVRVHKNYAPLAKLIAEWEQAAQERWEAGNGQ
;
A
#
# COMPACT_ATOMS: atom_id res chain seq x y z
N MET A 1 -16.42 33.16 -10.73
CA MET A 1 -15.40 32.14 -10.38
C MET A 1 -15.91 31.40 -9.16
N SER A 2 -16.24 30.12 -9.31
CA SER A 2 -16.78 29.27 -8.23
C SER A 2 -15.78 29.17 -7.08
N ARG A 3 -16.28 29.36 -5.86
CA ARG A 3 -15.52 29.30 -4.61
C ARG A 3 -15.32 27.83 -4.28
N VAL A 4 -14.09 27.32 -4.38
CA VAL A 4 -13.77 25.96 -3.94
C VAL A 4 -13.92 25.93 -2.40
N HIS A 5 -14.94 25.23 -1.92
CA HIS A 5 -15.12 24.93 -0.50
C HIS A 5 -14.39 23.62 -0.20
N TRP A 6 -13.32 23.70 0.59
CA TRP A 6 -12.68 22.51 1.15
C TRP A 6 -13.65 21.82 2.12
N ARG A 7 -13.88 20.51 1.97
CA ARG A 7 -14.82 19.73 2.79
C ARG A 7 -14.19 19.12 4.05
N TRP A 8 -12.89 19.33 4.30
CA TRP A 8 -12.12 18.50 5.22
C TRP A 8 -11.47 19.32 6.35
N THR A 9 -11.49 18.79 7.58
CA THR A 9 -10.70 19.28 8.71
C THR A 9 -9.21 19.05 8.42
N GLU A 10 -8.42 20.13 8.44
CA GLU A 10 -7.00 20.15 8.07
C GLU A 10 -6.17 19.03 8.74
N LYS A 11 -5.87 17.97 7.99
CA LYS A 11 -4.62 17.21 8.12
C LYS A 11 -3.70 17.71 7.01
N ASP A 12 -2.64 18.40 7.40
CA ASP A 12 -1.65 19.01 6.52
C ASP A 12 -0.93 17.97 5.66
N PHE A 13 -1.13 18.01 4.35
CA PHE A 13 -0.60 17.01 3.42
C PHE A 13 0.88 17.26 3.03
N GLY A 14 1.65 17.95 3.88
CA GLY A 14 3.11 17.93 3.82
C GLY A 14 3.73 18.81 2.75
N PHE A 15 3.46 20.12 2.76
CA PHE A 15 4.02 20.97 1.71
C PHE A 15 4.55 22.33 2.14
N ARG A 16 5.49 22.38 3.09
CA ARG A 16 6.21 23.65 3.38
C ARG A 16 7.62 23.42 3.88
N PHE A 17 8.62 23.76 3.06
CA PHE A 17 9.97 24.07 3.53
C PHE A 17 10.22 25.58 3.40
N HIS A 18 10.78 26.19 4.46
CA HIS A 18 11.05 27.63 4.52
C HIS A 18 12.46 27.94 4.01
N ARG A 19 12.59 28.92 3.09
CA ARG A 19 13.88 29.60 2.88
C ARG A 19 13.68 31.10 2.62
N GLY A 20 14.45 31.93 3.33
CA GLY A 20 14.47 33.40 3.18
C GLY A 20 13.83 34.18 4.35
N GLY A 21 14.32 35.40 4.59
CA GLY A 21 13.82 36.33 5.63
C GLY A 21 13.11 37.56 5.06
N GLY A 22 12.13 38.09 5.79
CA GLY A 22 11.38 39.31 5.42
C GLY A 22 10.14 39.09 4.55
N LYS A 23 9.64 40.16 3.89
CA LYS A 23 8.40 40.20 3.10
C LYS A 23 8.39 39.33 1.83
N ALA A 24 9.48 38.61 1.55
CA ALA A 24 9.65 37.74 0.39
C ALA A 24 9.57 36.22 0.74
N LYS A 25 8.82 35.85 1.79
CA LYS A 25 8.56 34.44 2.12
C LYS A 25 7.64 33.81 1.07
N ALA A 26 8.19 32.91 0.24
CA ALA A 26 7.43 32.00 -0.60
C ALA A 26 7.52 30.57 -0.03
N GLU A 27 6.43 29.80 -0.17
CA GLU A 27 6.30 28.41 0.27
C GLU A 27 6.33 27.48 -0.96
N TYR A 28 6.94 26.31 -0.82
CA TYR A 28 7.51 25.48 -1.90
C TYR A 28 7.11 23.97 -1.74
N TYR A 29 6.69 23.26 -2.82
CA TYR A 29 6.13 21.86 -2.82
C TYR A 29 6.79 20.89 -3.84
N GLN A 30 7.25 19.67 -3.54
CA GLN A 30 8.15 19.01 -4.51
C GLN A 30 7.65 18.67 -5.93
N ALA A 31 8.46 18.90 -6.99
CA ALA A 31 8.12 18.57 -8.38
C ALA A 31 8.86 17.34 -8.96
N SER A 32 8.48 16.95 -10.18
CA SER A 32 8.92 15.74 -10.94
C SER A 32 10.41 15.63 -11.27
N GLU A 33 11.23 16.58 -10.85
CA GLU A 33 12.69 16.51 -11.01
C GLU A 33 13.32 16.58 -9.61
N PRO A 34 14.33 15.73 -9.30
CA PRO A 34 14.83 15.47 -7.95
C PRO A 34 15.07 16.72 -7.11
N GLY A 35 14.06 17.21 -6.35
CA GLY A 35 14.03 18.39 -5.45
C GLY A 35 13.45 19.76 -5.92
N ALA A 36 12.63 19.79 -6.97
CA ALA A 36 11.95 21.00 -7.45
C ALA A 36 10.83 21.42 -6.48
N PHE A 37 10.13 22.56 -6.67
CA PHE A 37 9.05 22.99 -5.74
C PHE A 37 7.83 23.70 -6.41
N TYR A 38 6.57 23.54 -5.94
CA TYR A 38 5.30 24.17 -6.35
C TYR A 38 4.86 25.24 -5.35
N THR A 39 3.80 25.98 -5.66
CA THR A 39 3.28 27.04 -4.80
C THR A 39 1.75 26.96 -4.75
N VAL A 40 1.16 26.81 -3.55
CA VAL A 40 -0.30 26.89 -3.38
C VAL A 40 -0.73 28.31 -3.00
N PRO A 41 -1.79 28.90 -3.59
CA PRO A 41 -2.21 30.28 -3.29
C PRO A 41 -2.63 30.50 -1.83
N ALA A 42 -2.36 31.70 -1.29
CA ALA A 42 -2.52 32.06 0.13
C ALA A 42 -3.91 31.77 0.73
N LYS A 43 -4.96 31.83 -0.10
CA LYS A 43 -6.35 31.55 0.30
C LYS A 43 -6.64 30.08 0.67
N HIS A 44 -5.70 29.17 0.39
CA HIS A 44 -5.84 27.73 0.66
C HIS A 44 -4.92 27.23 1.78
N ARG A 45 -4.36 28.13 2.61
CA ARG A 45 -3.32 27.84 3.61
C ARG A 45 -3.84 28.12 5.03
N LYS A 46 -4.21 27.12 5.85
CA LYS A 46 -4.20 27.29 7.32
C LYS A 46 -3.53 26.08 7.97
N LEU A 47 -2.58 26.35 8.87
CA LEU A 47 -1.82 25.36 9.62
C LEU A 47 -1.42 25.94 10.97
N LYS A 48 -1.31 25.08 11.99
CA LYS A 48 -0.83 25.44 13.34
C LYS A 48 0.69 25.53 13.37
N LYS A 49 1.24 26.36 14.27
CA LYS A 49 2.66 26.76 14.29
C LYS A 49 3.60 25.60 14.63
N GLU A 50 3.21 24.74 15.55
CA GLU A 50 4.02 23.62 16.05
C GLU A 50 4.28 22.59 14.94
N ARG A 51 3.28 22.35 14.08
CA ARG A 51 3.39 21.45 12.93
C ARG A 51 4.29 22.02 11.83
N ILE A 52 4.37 23.34 11.70
CA ILE A 52 5.27 24.01 10.75
C ILE A 52 6.73 23.80 11.16
N GLU A 53 7.02 23.81 12.46
CA GLU A 53 8.38 23.66 13.00
C GLU A 53 8.91 22.22 12.83
N GLU A 54 8.05 21.21 13.01
CA GLU A 54 8.38 19.79 12.78
C GLU A 54 8.72 19.49 11.31
N LEU A 55 7.88 19.97 10.38
CA LEU A 55 8.09 19.77 8.93
C LEU A 55 9.35 20.51 8.42
N ALA A 56 9.69 21.65 9.01
CA ALA A 56 10.89 22.41 8.65
C ALA A 56 12.20 21.73 9.08
N ALA A 57 12.15 20.75 9.99
CA ALA A 57 13.32 20.01 10.47
C ALA A 57 13.66 18.77 9.60
N ALA A 58 12.78 18.37 8.66
CA ALA A 58 13.02 17.24 7.77
C ALA A 58 14.07 17.55 6.69
N VAL A 59 14.82 16.53 6.25
CA VAL A 59 15.87 16.68 5.22
C VAL A 59 15.25 17.15 3.91
N VAL A 60 15.72 18.31 3.43
CA VAL A 60 15.21 19.00 2.23
C VAL A 60 15.78 18.35 0.96
N PRO A 61 14.95 17.82 0.05
CA PRO A 61 15.46 17.29 -1.23
C PRO A 61 15.70 18.41 -2.27
N THR A 62 16.64 18.22 -3.22
CA THR A 62 17.38 19.32 -3.94
C THR A 62 17.22 19.43 -5.49
N SER A 63 16.35 20.29 -6.07
CA SER A 63 16.21 20.58 -7.55
C SER A 63 15.65 21.96 -7.93
N PRO A 64 15.66 22.33 -9.25
CA PRO A 64 15.52 23.70 -9.72
C PRO A 64 14.31 24.10 -10.61
N ARG A 65 13.18 23.37 -10.80
CA ARG A 65 12.07 23.84 -11.68
C ARG A 65 10.60 23.57 -11.27
N VAL A 66 9.70 24.54 -11.44
CA VAL A 66 8.30 24.59 -10.92
C VAL A 66 7.22 24.13 -11.93
N VAL A 67 6.24 23.29 -11.54
CA VAL A 67 5.02 22.95 -12.36
C VAL A 67 3.71 23.40 -11.67
N PRO A 68 2.85 24.19 -12.29
CA PRO A 68 1.61 24.65 -11.68
C PRO A 68 0.48 23.60 -11.74
N ILE A 69 -0.02 23.18 -10.56
CA ILE A 69 -1.26 22.40 -10.35
C ILE A 69 -1.30 21.08 -11.14
N PRO A 70 -0.50 20.07 -10.75
CA PRO A 70 -0.41 18.82 -11.50
C PRO A 70 -1.60 17.87 -11.28
N TRP A 71 -2.40 18.06 -10.22
CA TRP A 71 -3.44 17.10 -9.85
C TRP A 71 -4.78 17.38 -10.55
N GLN A 72 -5.56 16.32 -10.76
CA GLN A 72 -6.90 16.33 -11.31
C GLN A 72 -7.88 15.81 -10.25
N GLN A 73 -9.18 16.08 -10.45
CA GLN A 73 -10.26 15.55 -9.62
C GLN A 73 -10.22 15.95 -8.13
N TYR A 74 -9.65 17.12 -7.81
CA TYR A 74 -9.57 17.65 -6.43
C TYR A 74 -10.92 17.81 -5.73
N GLU A 75 -12.00 17.85 -6.49
CA GLU A 75 -13.36 17.95 -5.98
C GLU A 75 -13.90 16.64 -5.38
N ARG A 76 -13.14 15.53 -5.49
CA ARG A 76 -13.49 14.18 -4.99
C ARG A 76 -12.67 13.78 -3.74
N GLU A 77 -12.72 12.51 -3.37
CA GLU A 77 -11.97 11.93 -2.25
C GLU A 77 -10.48 11.74 -2.57
N TRP A 78 -9.63 11.56 -1.55
CA TRP A 78 -8.16 11.52 -1.70
C TRP A 78 -7.66 10.46 -2.68
N ASP A 79 -8.36 9.34 -2.80
CA ASP A 79 -8.00 8.23 -3.68
C ASP A 79 -8.37 8.46 -5.16
N TRP A 80 -9.10 9.53 -5.47
CA TRP A 80 -9.39 9.97 -6.85
C TRP A 80 -8.34 10.93 -7.40
N ILE A 81 -7.57 11.59 -6.53
CA ILE A 81 -6.67 12.68 -6.93
C ILE A 81 -5.43 12.08 -7.58
N THR A 82 -5.24 12.39 -8.86
CA THR A 82 -4.14 11.87 -9.67
C THR A 82 -3.66 12.90 -10.69
N THR A 83 -2.44 12.74 -11.20
CA THR A 83 -1.96 13.51 -12.36
C THR A 83 -2.50 12.95 -13.67
N ALA A 84 -2.30 13.68 -14.77
CA ALA A 84 -2.67 13.20 -16.10
C ALA A 84 -1.98 11.88 -16.50
N ASP A 85 -0.77 11.62 -15.97
CA ASP A 85 0.02 10.41 -16.19
C ASP A 85 -0.17 9.34 -15.09
N GLY A 86 -1.16 9.52 -14.21
CA GLY A 86 -1.61 8.49 -13.27
C GLY A 86 -0.86 8.43 -11.93
N ILE A 87 -0.01 9.42 -11.62
CA ILE A 87 0.63 9.50 -10.31
C ILE A 87 -0.42 9.88 -9.26
N LEU A 88 -0.45 9.17 -8.14
CA LEU A 88 -1.42 9.39 -7.08
C LEU A 88 -0.98 10.53 -6.18
N LEU A 89 -1.96 11.25 -5.61
CA LEU A 89 -1.70 12.23 -4.56
C LEU A 89 -0.91 11.59 -3.43
N ASN A 90 0.24 12.18 -3.10
CA ASN A 90 1.11 11.71 -2.03
C ASN A 90 1.59 12.89 -1.17
N PHE A 91 1.93 12.61 0.10
CA PHE A 91 2.38 13.57 1.11
C PHE A 91 3.70 14.27 0.75
N ALA A 92 4.50 13.68 -0.12
CA ALA A 92 5.71 14.33 -0.63
C ALA A 92 5.40 15.30 -1.80
N GLY A 93 4.22 15.15 -2.41
CA GLY A 93 3.85 15.68 -3.73
C GLY A 93 4.84 15.34 -4.82
N CYS A 94 5.60 14.26 -4.62
CA CYS A 94 6.56 13.76 -5.55
C CYS A 94 5.85 13.31 -6.83
N LEU A 95 6.45 13.64 -7.97
CA LEU A 95 6.07 13.13 -9.29
C LEU A 95 7.19 12.31 -9.93
N ASP A 96 8.33 12.16 -9.24
CA ASP A 96 9.42 11.31 -9.69
C ASP A 96 9.10 9.86 -9.32
N ARG A 97 9.01 8.98 -10.33
CA ARG A 97 8.57 7.59 -10.13
C ARG A 97 9.57 6.77 -9.34
N GLU A 98 10.87 6.98 -9.56
CA GLU A 98 11.92 6.25 -8.85
C GLU A 98 11.90 6.59 -7.36
N GLU A 99 11.74 7.86 -7.00
CA GLU A 99 11.60 8.28 -5.61
C GLU A 99 10.30 7.75 -4.96
N ILE A 100 9.19 7.69 -5.71
CA ILE A 100 7.95 7.07 -5.23
C ILE A 100 8.18 5.57 -4.95
N TYR A 101 8.77 4.84 -5.90
CA TYR A 101 9.05 3.42 -5.74
C TYR A 101 9.99 3.16 -4.56
N ARG A 102 11.05 3.94 -4.41
CA ARG A 102 11.98 3.84 -3.28
C ARG A 102 11.26 3.99 -1.94
N ARG A 103 10.37 4.97 -1.79
CA ARG A 103 9.58 5.15 -0.56
C ARG A 103 8.58 4.03 -0.34
N GLU A 104 7.99 3.52 -1.42
CA GLU A 104 7.07 2.38 -1.34
C GLU A 104 7.81 1.12 -0.87
N ASP A 105 9.05 0.91 -1.33
CA ASP A 105 9.92 -0.18 -0.89
C ASP A 105 10.32 -0.04 0.59
N GLU A 106 10.63 1.19 1.05
CA GLU A 106 10.80 1.46 2.49
C GLU A 106 9.53 1.11 3.28
N GLY A 107 8.36 1.31 2.69
CA GLY A 107 7.08 0.91 3.26
C GLY A 107 6.90 -0.59 3.37
N VAL A 108 7.35 -1.35 2.37
CA VAL A 108 7.38 -2.82 2.45
C VAL A 108 8.24 -3.26 3.62
N ALA A 109 9.42 -2.67 3.80
CA ALA A 109 10.30 -2.98 4.92
C ALA A 109 9.64 -2.72 6.28
N ARG A 110 9.01 -1.55 6.47
CA ARG A 110 8.29 -1.22 7.72
C ARG A 110 7.13 -2.18 8.00
N ALA A 111 6.35 -2.51 6.97
CA ALA A 111 5.22 -3.41 7.14
C ALA A 111 5.67 -4.86 7.41
N MET A 112 6.78 -5.30 6.85
CA MET A 112 7.41 -6.58 7.18
C MET A 112 7.95 -6.61 8.61
N GLU A 113 8.60 -5.53 9.06
CA GLU A 113 9.04 -5.37 10.46
C GLU A 113 7.85 -5.42 11.42
N LEU A 114 6.73 -4.77 11.08
CA LEU A 114 5.50 -4.85 11.86
C LEU A 114 5.03 -6.30 12.02
N VAL A 115 4.89 -7.06 10.92
CA VAL A 115 4.40 -8.45 11.03
C VAL A 115 5.41 -9.38 11.71
N ALA A 116 6.71 -9.14 11.54
CA ALA A 116 7.74 -9.87 12.26
C ALA A 116 7.63 -9.62 13.79
N SER A 117 7.37 -8.39 14.21
CA SER A 117 7.17 -8.05 15.64
C SER A 117 5.97 -8.76 16.28
N TYR A 118 5.03 -9.27 15.49
CA TYR A 118 3.93 -10.08 16.01
C TYR A 118 4.36 -11.49 16.41
N LEU A 119 5.47 -12.00 15.88
CA LEU A 119 6.03 -13.30 16.23
C LEU A 119 6.70 -13.30 17.61
N ASP A 120 7.09 -12.12 18.11
CA ASP A 120 7.62 -11.97 19.48
C ASP A 120 6.54 -12.11 20.56
N ARG A 121 5.27 -12.24 20.18
CA ARG A 121 4.15 -12.40 21.11
C ARG A 121 4.04 -13.85 21.56
N ALA A 122 3.53 -14.05 22.78
CA ALA A 122 3.33 -15.38 23.34
C ALA A 122 2.31 -16.23 22.55
N GLU A 123 1.34 -15.58 21.90
CA GLU A 123 0.27 -16.23 21.16
C GLU A 123 0.23 -15.70 19.72
N PRO A 124 -0.04 -16.56 18.72
CA PRO A 124 -0.24 -16.18 17.34
C PRO A 124 -1.36 -15.13 17.18
N VAL A 125 -1.19 -14.24 16.21
CA VAL A 125 -2.13 -13.15 15.94
C VAL A 125 -3.22 -13.61 14.97
N ALA A 126 -4.46 -13.25 15.29
CA ALA A 126 -5.62 -13.45 14.44
C ALA A 126 -5.68 -12.35 13.36
N LEU A 127 -6.09 -12.74 12.15
CA LEU A 127 -6.42 -11.82 11.07
C LEU A 127 -7.73 -11.10 11.38
N THR A 128 -7.74 -9.80 11.13
CA THR A 128 -8.92 -8.94 11.21
C THR A 128 -8.80 -7.87 10.12
N SER A 129 -9.92 -7.25 9.74
CA SER A 129 -9.91 -6.10 8.84
C SER A 129 -9.04 -4.96 9.38
N ILE A 130 -9.05 -4.76 10.71
CA ILE A 130 -8.22 -3.76 11.41
C ILE A 130 -6.73 -4.08 11.21
N LEU A 131 -6.31 -5.33 11.35
CA LEU A 131 -4.92 -5.74 11.11
C LEU A 131 -4.52 -5.50 9.64
N VAL A 132 -5.40 -5.82 8.69
CA VAL A 132 -5.15 -5.56 7.25
C VAL A 132 -5.00 -4.06 6.98
N GLN A 133 -5.84 -3.21 7.58
CA GLN A 133 -5.71 -1.75 7.48
C GLN A 133 -4.43 -1.24 8.14
N HIS A 134 -4.03 -1.81 9.27
CA HIS A 134 -2.81 -1.43 9.98
C HIS A 134 -1.56 -1.76 9.16
N VAL A 135 -1.48 -2.98 8.62
CA VAL A 135 -0.41 -3.39 7.70
C VAL A 135 -0.36 -2.47 6.47
N HIS A 136 -1.50 -2.15 5.87
CA HIS A 136 -1.54 -1.21 4.76
C HIS A 136 -1.15 0.22 5.19
N THR A 137 -1.44 0.62 6.42
CA THR A 137 -1.04 1.92 6.95
C THR A 137 0.48 2.00 7.08
N GLU A 138 1.14 0.97 7.61
CA GLU A 138 2.62 0.95 7.67
C GLU A 138 3.26 0.93 6.28
N LEU A 139 2.66 0.15 5.37
CA LEU A 139 3.10 0.01 3.99
C LEU A 139 3.01 1.34 3.23
N MET A 140 1.87 2.03 3.29
CA MET A 140 1.58 3.17 2.40
C MET A 140 1.53 4.53 3.11
N GLY A 141 1.45 4.57 4.44
CA GLY A 141 1.10 5.77 5.22
C GLY A 141 2.16 6.86 5.23
N ALA A 142 3.42 6.52 4.95
CA ALA A 142 4.48 7.51 4.77
C ALA A 142 4.33 8.32 3.47
N ILE A 143 3.58 7.79 2.49
CA ILE A 143 3.47 8.36 1.13
C ILE A 143 2.05 8.81 0.86
N TYR A 144 1.06 7.98 1.16
CA TYR A 144 -0.29 8.16 0.64
C TYR A 144 -1.29 8.51 1.74
N PRO A 145 -2.14 9.54 1.52
CA PRO A 145 -3.16 9.93 2.50
C PRO A 145 -4.31 8.93 2.64
N PHE A 146 -4.52 8.07 1.65
CA PHE A 146 -5.53 7.01 1.69
C PHE A 146 -5.05 5.75 2.40
N ALA A 147 -3.82 5.71 2.92
CA ALA A 147 -3.29 4.50 3.54
C ALA A 147 -4.18 4.01 4.70
N GLY A 148 -4.48 2.71 4.70
CA GLY A 148 -5.37 2.08 5.67
C GLY A 148 -6.85 2.34 5.43
N GLN A 149 -7.22 3.18 4.45
CA GLN A 149 -8.60 3.47 4.10
C GLN A 149 -9.04 2.63 2.90
N TRP A 150 -10.27 2.15 2.94
CA TRP A 150 -10.85 1.45 1.81
C TRP A 150 -11.05 2.38 0.61
N ARG A 151 -10.88 1.83 -0.59
CA ARG A 151 -11.10 2.60 -1.82
C ARG A 151 -12.56 3.01 -1.98
N THR A 152 -12.74 4.20 -2.51
CA THR A 152 -14.00 4.78 -2.98
C THR A 152 -14.03 4.91 -4.51
N VAL A 153 -12.95 4.53 -5.18
CA VAL A 153 -12.82 4.49 -6.64
C VAL A 153 -13.08 3.10 -7.21
N SER A 154 -13.55 3.06 -8.46
CA SER A 154 -13.41 1.87 -9.32
C SER A 154 -12.01 1.82 -9.91
N LEU A 155 -11.43 0.63 -10.03
CA LEU A 155 -10.07 0.41 -10.54
C LEU A 155 -10.07 -0.49 -11.77
N HIS A 156 -8.99 -0.42 -12.54
CA HIS A 156 -8.72 -1.31 -13.67
C HIS A 156 -7.22 -1.61 -13.76
N LYS A 157 -6.87 -2.79 -14.28
CA LYS A 157 -5.46 -3.18 -14.46
C LYS A 157 -4.96 -2.71 -15.83
N GLY A 158 -4.37 -1.51 -15.88
CA GLY A 158 -3.89 -0.91 -17.13
C GLY A 158 -4.99 -0.89 -18.21
N ASP A 159 -4.64 -1.13 -19.47
CA ASP A 159 -5.62 -1.23 -20.56
C ASP A 159 -6.25 -2.63 -20.70
N GLY A 160 -6.00 -3.53 -19.73
CA GLY A 160 -6.48 -4.91 -19.74
C GLY A 160 -7.96 -5.06 -19.37
N PRO A 161 -8.54 -6.27 -19.54
CA PRO A 161 -9.95 -6.53 -19.27
C PRO A 161 -10.29 -6.56 -17.77
N THR A 162 -9.30 -6.76 -16.89
CA THR A 162 -9.50 -6.89 -15.44
C THR A 162 -9.89 -5.56 -14.81
N LYS A 163 -11.05 -5.54 -14.17
CA LYS A 163 -11.64 -4.36 -13.52
C LYS A 163 -12.12 -4.71 -12.12
N TRP A 164 -11.92 -3.79 -11.19
CA TRP A 164 -12.46 -3.84 -9.84
C TRP A 164 -13.45 -2.69 -9.66
N PRO A 165 -14.72 -2.88 -10.05
CA PRO A 165 -15.73 -1.86 -9.79
C PRO A 165 -15.86 -1.61 -8.29
N LEU A 166 -16.27 -0.40 -7.90
CA LEU A 166 -16.69 -0.15 -6.53
C LEU A 166 -17.99 -0.93 -6.26
N PRO A 167 -18.02 -1.84 -5.26
CA PRO A 167 -19.22 -2.59 -4.94
C PRO A 167 -20.33 -1.66 -4.44
N PRO A 168 -21.62 -1.99 -4.66
CA PRO A 168 -22.73 -1.33 -4.00
C PRO A 168 -22.56 -1.41 -2.47
N GLY A 169 -22.57 -0.27 -1.78
CA GLY A 169 -22.32 -0.20 -0.34
C GLY A 169 -20.84 -0.10 0.06
N GLY A 170 -19.92 -0.05 -0.91
CA GLY A 170 -18.48 0.11 -0.66
C GLY A 170 -17.76 -1.20 -0.35
N ILE A 171 -16.53 -1.08 0.14
CA ILE A 171 -15.63 -2.20 0.41
C ILE A 171 -15.88 -2.84 1.79
N GLU A 172 -16.29 -2.04 2.78
CA GLU A 172 -16.50 -2.48 4.16
C GLU A 172 -17.38 -3.75 4.27
N PRO A 173 -18.52 -3.88 3.55
CA PRO A 173 -19.32 -5.10 3.62
C PRO A 173 -18.60 -6.33 3.06
N GLN A 174 -17.75 -6.15 2.04
CA GLN A 174 -16.96 -7.25 1.46
C GLN A 174 -15.91 -7.74 2.45
N MET A 175 -15.24 -6.80 3.14
CA MET A 175 -14.26 -7.14 4.19
C MET A 175 -14.93 -7.78 5.40
N THR A 176 -16.14 -7.35 5.78
CA THR A 176 -16.94 -7.99 6.84
C THR A 176 -17.24 -9.45 6.51
N VAL A 177 -17.60 -9.75 5.27
CA VAL A 177 -17.85 -11.13 4.81
C VAL A 177 -16.55 -11.94 4.83
N LEU A 178 -15.46 -11.38 4.32
CA LEU A 178 -14.15 -12.03 4.36
C LEU A 178 -13.72 -12.36 5.79
N GLU A 179 -13.92 -11.42 6.71
CA GLU A 179 -13.56 -11.60 8.11
C GLU A 179 -14.38 -12.71 8.76
N ARG A 180 -15.69 -12.74 8.51
CA ARG A 180 -16.59 -13.78 9.02
C ARG A 180 -16.27 -15.18 8.45
N ASP A 181 -16.02 -15.28 7.15
CA ASP A 181 -15.96 -16.58 6.45
C ASP A 181 -14.54 -17.16 6.36
N VAL A 182 -13.52 -16.30 6.36
CA VAL A 182 -12.12 -16.70 6.18
C VAL A 182 -11.29 -16.34 7.39
N PHE A 183 -11.23 -15.07 7.79
CA PHE A 183 -10.33 -14.66 8.88
C PHE A 183 -10.72 -15.24 10.24
N SER A 184 -12.00 -15.57 10.46
CA SER A 184 -12.48 -16.24 11.68
C SER A 184 -11.83 -17.60 11.94
N ARG A 185 -11.20 -18.21 10.93
CA ARG A 185 -10.39 -19.44 11.08
C ARG A 185 -8.97 -19.17 11.61
N SER A 186 -8.59 -17.91 11.77
CA SER A 186 -7.29 -17.52 12.30
C SER A 186 -7.35 -17.19 13.81
N PRO A 187 -6.25 -17.37 14.57
CA PRO A 187 -4.94 -17.83 14.12
C PRO A 187 -5.00 -19.28 13.63
N PHE A 188 -4.38 -19.54 12.48
CA PHE A 188 -4.43 -20.85 11.81
C PHE A 188 -3.06 -21.49 11.89
N LEU A 189 -2.96 -22.56 12.68
CA LEU A 189 -1.76 -23.39 12.81
C LEU A 189 -2.08 -24.81 12.37
N SER A 190 -1.19 -25.45 11.62
CA SER A 190 -1.39 -26.82 11.16
C SER A 190 -0.07 -27.55 10.90
N ASP A 191 0.03 -28.80 11.34
CA ASP A 191 1.17 -29.71 11.04
C ASP A 191 1.11 -30.30 9.61
N ASP A 192 0.26 -29.73 8.75
CA ASP A 192 0.04 -30.17 7.37
C ASP A 192 0.29 -28.95 6.48
N ASP A 193 1.49 -28.89 5.91
CA ASP A 193 1.97 -27.80 5.07
C ASP A 193 0.98 -27.48 3.95
N GLY A 194 0.35 -28.51 3.37
CA GLY A 194 -0.66 -28.35 2.34
C GLY A 194 -1.88 -27.57 2.83
N ARG A 195 -2.31 -27.76 4.08
CA ARG A 195 -3.39 -26.95 4.67
C ARG A 195 -2.95 -25.52 4.92
N VAL A 196 -1.71 -25.29 5.34
CA VAL A 196 -1.15 -23.94 5.52
C VAL A 196 -1.13 -23.20 4.19
N PHE A 197 -0.54 -23.78 3.15
CA PHE A 197 -0.47 -23.16 1.82
C PHE A 197 -1.85 -22.90 1.21
N ASN A 198 -2.82 -23.80 1.41
CA ASN A 198 -4.19 -23.59 0.99
C ASN A 198 -4.85 -22.41 1.72
N PHE A 199 -4.66 -22.29 3.03
CA PHE A 199 -5.23 -21.18 3.81
C PHE A 199 -4.56 -19.84 3.44
N VAL A 200 -3.24 -19.82 3.24
CA VAL A 200 -2.51 -18.64 2.76
C VAL A 200 -3.02 -18.22 1.37
N ALA A 201 -3.19 -19.18 0.46
CA ALA A 201 -3.72 -18.91 -0.88
C ALA A 201 -5.14 -18.35 -0.86
N GLU A 202 -6.00 -18.88 -0.01
CA GLU A 202 -7.37 -18.39 0.16
C GLU A 202 -7.37 -16.94 0.66
N VAL A 203 -6.63 -16.65 1.73
CA VAL A 203 -6.53 -15.29 2.29
C VAL A 203 -5.95 -14.30 1.28
N MET A 204 -4.84 -14.63 0.64
CA MET A 204 -4.20 -13.78 -0.37
C MET A 204 -5.13 -13.57 -1.57
N GLY A 205 -5.72 -14.65 -2.08
CA GLY A 205 -6.58 -14.64 -3.25
C GLY A 205 -7.84 -13.81 -3.05
N GLU A 206 -8.50 -13.94 -1.89
CA GLU A 206 -9.67 -13.15 -1.54
C GLU A 206 -9.34 -11.66 -1.40
N LEU A 207 -8.24 -11.30 -0.73
CA LEU A 207 -7.79 -9.90 -0.64
C LEU A 207 -7.53 -9.29 -2.02
N ILE A 208 -6.89 -10.04 -2.93
CA ILE A 208 -6.66 -9.60 -4.31
C ILE A 208 -7.97 -9.47 -5.10
N ALA A 209 -8.92 -10.39 -4.90
CA ALA A 209 -10.20 -10.40 -5.58
C ALA A 209 -11.08 -9.21 -5.16
N ILE A 210 -11.14 -8.92 -3.85
CA ILE A 210 -11.86 -7.75 -3.31
C ILE A 210 -11.18 -6.44 -3.72
N HIS A 211 -9.84 -6.44 -3.69
CA HIS A 211 -8.98 -5.30 -4.01
C HIS A 211 -9.34 -4.06 -3.18
N PRO A 212 -9.23 -4.14 -1.84
CA PRO A 212 -9.91 -3.20 -0.93
C PRO A 212 -9.30 -1.80 -0.89
N PHE A 213 -8.06 -1.60 -1.34
CA PHE A 213 -7.34 -0.33 -1.28
C PHE A 213 -7.14 0.33 -2.65
N ARG A 214 -6.76 1.62 -2.64
CA ARG A 214 -6.50 2.38 -3.86
C ARG A 214 -5.25 1.90 -4.62
N GLU A 215 -4.20 1.55 -3.88
CA GLU A 215 -2.91 1.06 -4.35
C GLU A 215 -2.32 0.20 -3.22
N GLY A 216 -1.44 -0.75 -3.52
CA GLY A 216 -0.77 -1.57 -2.52
C GLY A 216 -1.41 -2.93 -2.25
N ASN A 217 -2.54 -3.24 -2.87
CA ASN A 217 -3.32 -4.47 -2.63
C ASN A 217 -2.47 -5.75 -2.70
N GLY A 218 -1.63 -5.90 -3.74
CA GLY A 218 -0.76 -7.07 -3.89
C GLY A 218 0.29 -7.17 -2.79
N ARG A 219 0.92 -6.06 -2.43
CA ARG A 219 1.92 -6.02 -1.36
C ARG A 219 1.29 -6.32 0.00
N THR A 220 0.12 -5.76 0.28
CA THR A 220 -0.65 -6.10 1.49
C THR A 220 -1.00 -7.58 1.54
N ALA A 221 -1.49 -8.18 0.44
CA ALA A 221 -1.79 -9.60 0.39
C ALA A 221 -0.55 -10.46 0.69
N PHE A 222 0.61 -10.14 0.09
CA PHE A 222 1.87 -10.84 0.37
C PHE A 222 2.33 -10.69 1.83
N ILE A 223 2.28 -9.49 2.40
CA ILE A 223 2.68 -9.26 3.80
C ILE A 223 1.77 -10.03 4.78
N ILE A 224 0.46 -10.05 4.52
CA ILE A 224 -0.50 -10.86 5.29
C ILE A 224 -0.24 -12.36 5.11
N GLY A 225 0.06 -12.80 3.89
CA GLY A 225 0.47 -14.18 3.62
C GLY A 225 1.74 -14.57 4.37
N ASN A 226 2.75 -13.70 4.39
CA ASN A 226 3.98 -13.90 5.14
C ASN A 226 3.73 -13.99 6.65
N LEU A 227 2.81 -13.19 7.22
CA LEU A 227 2.43 -13.34 8.63
C LEU A 227 1.90 -14.75 8.92
N LEU A 228 1.03 -15.28 8.05
CA LEU A 228 0.49 -16.63 8.22
C LEU A 228 1.56 -17.72 8.08
N LEU A 229 2.44 -17.59 7.08
CA LEU A 229 3.56 -18.51 6.86
C LEU A 229 4.50 -18.52 8.06
N MET A 230 4.94 -17.35 8.53
CA MET A 230 5.87 -17.24 9.65
C MET A 230 5.25 -17.71 10.98
N GLN A 231 3.94 -17.54 11.19
CA GLN A 231 3.26 -18.12 12.35
C GLN A 231 3.21 -19.66 12.31
N ASN A 232 3.40 -20.27 11.15
CA ASN A 232 3.51 -21.72 10.95
C ASN A 232 4.98 -22.15 10.72
N ASP A 233 5.95 -21.35 11.18
CA ASP A 233 7.39 -21.64 11.11
C ASP A 233 7.97 -21.75 9.68
N PHE A 234 7.27 -21.24 8.66
CA PHE A 234 7.79 -21.13 7.30
C PHE A 234 8.58 -19.85 7.07
N LEU A 235 9.52 -19.89 6.12
CA LEU A 235 10.24 -18.70 5.68
C LEU A 235 9.29 -17.72 4.96
N PRO A 236 9.46 -16.40 5.15
CA PRO A 236 8.69 -15.41 4.41
C PRO A 236 9.08 -15.42 2.93
N LEU A 237 8.11 -15.13 2.07
CA LEU A 237 8.32 -14.98 0.64
C LEU A 237 8.95 -13.59 0.38
N ASP A 238 10.28 -13.54 0.33
CA ASP A 238 11.09 -12.32 0.20
C ASP A 238 11.57 -12.07 -1.25
N VAL A 239 11.95 -13.15 -1.94
CA VAL A 239 12.44 -13.18 -3.31
C VAL A 239 11.64 -14.22 -4.08
N TYR A 240 10.47 -13.83 -4.55
CA TYR A 240 9.76 -14.59 -5.58
C TYR A 240 10.18 -13.99 -6.93
N ASP A 241 10.58 -14.82 -7.88
CA ASP A 241 10.87 -14.37 -9.25
C ASP A 241 9.54 -14.05 -9.94
N ARG A 242 8.99 -12.90 -9.54
CA ARG A 242 7.73 -12.38 -10.05
C ARG A 242 7.77 -12.21 -11.56
N ARG A 243 8.97 -12.10 -12.18
CA ARG A 243 9.11 -12.01 -13.63
C ARG A 243 8.96 -13.37 -14.29
N ALA A 244 9.55 -14.43 -13.73
CA ALA A 244 9.40 -15.78 -14.25
C ALA A 244 7.96 -16.32 -14.06
N ASP A 245 7.36 -16.08 -12.90
CA ASP A 245 6.02 -16.61 -12.56
C ASP A 245 4.88 -15.62 -12.76
N GLU A 246 5.12 -14.45 -13.36
CA GLU A 246 4.12 -13.37 -13.47
C GLU A 246 2.79 -13.88 -14.05
N ALA A 247 2.88 -14.58 -15.17
CA ALA A 247 1.73 -15.09 -15.89
C ALA A 247 0.98 -16.15 -15.08
N ARG A 248 1.71 -17.04 -14.38
CA ARG A 248 1.13 -18.10 -13.54
C ARG A 248 0.43 -17.49 -12.34
N TYR A 249 1.06 -16.52 -11.67
CA TYR A 249 0.48 -15.82 -10.53
C TYR A 249 -0.79 -15.06 -10.92
N TYR A 250 -0.77 -14.29 -12.01
CA TYR A 250 -1.97 -13.58 -12.45
C TYR A 250 -3.09 -14.53 -12.89
N ALA A 251 -2.76 -15.64 -13.56
CA ALA A 251 -3.74 -16.66 -13.89
C ALA A 251 -4.36 -17.27 -12.63
N ALA A 252 -3.56 -17.58 -11.61
CA ALA A 252 -4.04 -18.11 -10.34
C ALA A 252 -4.95 -17.10 -9.60
N CYS A 253 -4.56 -15.83 -9.52
CA CYS A 253 -5.41 -14.79 -8.92
C CYS A 253 -6.73 -14.60 -9.67
N GLU A 254 -6.71 -14.69 -11.00
CA GLU A 254 -7.91 -14.61 -11.82
C GLU A 254 -8.82 -15.82 -11.60
N ASP A 255 -8.24 -17.01 -11.48
CA ASP A 255 -8.97 -18.25 -11.19
C ASP A 255 -9.65 -18.21 -9.81
N VAL A 256 -8.98 -17.62 -8.80
CA VAL A 256 -9.61 -17.31 -7.51
C VAL A 256 -10.77 -16.33 -7.71
N ARG A 257 -10.56 -15.24 -8.44
CA ARG A 257 -11.57 -14.19 -8.63
C ARG A 257 -12.83 -14.69 -9.34
N VAL A 258 -12.69 -15.58 -10.32
CA VAL A 258 -13.79 -16.05 -11.18
C VAL A 258 -14.41 -17.35 -10.65
N HIS A 259 -13.59 -18.29 -10.18
CA HIS A 259 -14.05 -19.66 -9.87
C HIS A 259 -13.87 -20.04 -8.40
N LYS A 260 -13.32 -19.14 -7.55
CA LYS A 260 -12.93 -19.46 -6.16
C LYS A 260 -12.00 -20.68 -6.08
N ASN A 261 -11.16 -20.86 -7.11
CA ASN A 261 -10.18 -21.94 -7.16
C ASN A 261 -8.83 -21.46 -6.62
N TYR A 262 -8.52 -21.83 -5.37
CA TYR A 262 -7.27 -21.44 -4.70
C TYR A 262 -6.10 -22.37 -4.99
N ALA A 263 -6.35 -23.57 -5.54
CA ALA A 263 -5.32 -24.60 -5.72
C ALA A 263 -4.11 -24.16 -6.56
N PRO A 264 -4.28 -23.41 -7.67
CA PRO A 264 -3.12 -22.92 -8.44
C PRO A 264 -2.25 -21.95 -7.64
N LEU A 265 -2.86 -21.10 -6.82
CA LEU A 265 -2.14 -20.14 -5.98
C LEU A 265 -1.45 -20.85 -4.82
N ALA A 266 -2.11 -21.82 -4.17
CA ALA A 266 -1.51 -22.65 -3.13
C ALA A 266 -0.28 -23.41 -3.63
N LYS A 267 -0.35 -23.95 -4.86
CA LYS A 267 0.79 -24.59 -5.51
C LYS A 267 1.96 -23.63 -5.70
N LEU A 268 1.71 -22.40 -6.18
CA LEU A 268 2.75 -21.39 -6.33
C LEU A 268 3.40 -21.01 -5.00
N ILE A 269 2.59 -20.84 -3.95
CA ILE A 269 3.10 -20.54 -2.60
C ILE A 269 4.02 -21.66 -2.11
N ALA A 270 3.62 -22.93 -2.28
CA ALA A 270 4.45 -24.07 -1.91
C ALA A 270 5.78 -24.11 -2.70
N GLU A 271 5.74 -23.86 -4.01
CA GLU A 271 6.95 -23.79 -4.85
C GLU A 271 7.88 -22.65 -4.42
N TRP A 272 7.32 -21.48 -4.06
CA TRP A 272 8.11 -20.33 -3.62
C TRP A 272 8.72 -20.53 -2.24
N GLU A 273 7.98 -21.15 -1.32
CA GLU A 273 8.47 -21.49 0.02
C GLU A 273 9.61 -22.51 -0.08
N GLN A 274 9.43 -23.58 -0.86
CA GLN A 274 10.49 -24.57 -1.10
C GLN A 274 11.75 -23.90 -1.67
N ALA A 275 11.60 -23.01 -2.65
CA ALA A 275 12.73 -22.28 -3.22
C ALA A 275 13.40 -21.33 -2.21
N ALA A 276 12.65 -20.77 -1.25
CA ALA A 276 13.21 -19.97 -0.17
C ALA A 276 14.04 -20.83 0.78
N GLN A 277 13.54 -22.02 1.14
CA GLN A 277 14.24 -22.99 1.97
C GLN A 277 15.55 -23.45 1.33
N GLU A 278 15.54 -23.82 0.04
CA GLU A 278 16.73 -24.24 -0.70
C GLU A 278 17.81 -23.13 -0.72
N ARG A 279 17.41 -21.86 -0.88
CA ARG A 279 18.34 -20.72 -0.81
C ARG A 279 18.91 -20.51 0.59
N TRP A 280 18.07 -20.63 1.61
CA TRP A 280 18.49 -20.48 3.00
C TRP A 280 19.50 -21.56 3.40
N GLU A 281 19.26 -22.81 2.99
CA GLU A 281 20.18 -23.92 3.21
C GLU A 281 21.51 -23.74 2.45
N ALA A 282 21.46 -23.30 1.19
CA ALA A 282 22.66 -23.03 0.40
C ALA A 282 23.49 -21.87 0.96
N GLY A 283 22.85 -20.86 1.55
CA GLY A 283 23.51 -19.70 2.16
C GLY A 283 24.07 -19.94 3.56
N ASN A 284 23.46 -20.83 4.34
CA ASN A 284 23.88 -21.16 5.72
C ASN A 284 24.66 -22.48 5.84
N GLY A 285 24.83 -23.22 4.74
CA GLY A 285 25.65 -24.43 4.64
C GLY A 285 27.16 -24.19 4.46
N GLN A 286 27.65 -22.96 4.70
CA GLN A 286 29.08 -22.61 4.71
C GLN A 286 29.56 -22.20 6.11
#